data_AF-A0A943NSG2-F1
#
_entry.id   AF-A0A943NSG2-F1
#
_cell.length_a   1.000
_cell.length_b   1.000
_cell.length_c   1.000
_cell.angle_alpha   90.00
_cell.angle_beta   90.00
_cell.angle_gamma   90.00
#
_symmetry.space_group_name_H-M   'P 1'
#
loop_
_entity.id
_entity.type
_entity.pdbx_description
1 polymer ?
#
loop_
_entity_poly.entity_id
_entity_poly.type
_entity_poly.pdbx_seq_one_letter_code
_entity_poly.pdbx_strand_id
1 'polypeptide(L)'
;MSFCRISKGLELNAGFSVKMPDTWTPIFDLSDKAKVQQINNKAESYIDAVLSGIKERSVGNHMQGVVPYAVRLFMDPIYNNERKTQHFSVSEKCIGCSLCAQKCPVQAIQMKDKKPVWVKDQCAACLRCLHHCPTFA
;
A
#
# COMPACT_ATOMS: atom_id res chain seq x y z
N MET A 1 1.11 9.09 29.54
CA MET A 1 1.77 7.88 29.01
C MET A 1 1.75 7.97 27.50
N SER A 2 2.88 8.34 26.90
CA SER A 2 2.97 8.58 25.45
C SER A 2 3.08 7.23 24.72
N PHE A 3 2.20 7.01 23.75
CA PHE A 3 2.01 5.73 23.07
C PHE A 3 3.16 5.37 22.12
N CYS A 4 3.89 6.36 21.60
CA CYS A 4 5.07 6.16 20.77
C CYS A 4 5.92 7.44 20.75
N ARG A 5 7.25 7.32 20.92
CA ARG A 5 8.19 8.45 20.74
C ARG A 5 8.79 8.38 19.34
N ILE A 6 8.55 9.41 18.53
CA ILE A 6 9.13 9.52 17.20
C ILE A 6 10.52 10.17 17.35
N SER A 7 11.50 9.74 16.54
CA SER A 7 12.93 10.06 16.63
C SER A 7 13.33 11.55 16.57
N LYS A 8 12.37 12.48 16.45
CA LYS A 8 12.58 13.94 16.38
C LYS A 8 12.13 14.72 17.63
N GLY A 9 11.99 14.05 18.78
CA GLY A 9 11.48 14.69 20.01
C GLY A 9 9.99 15.01 19.97
N LEU A 10 9.27 14.39 19.01
CA LEU A 10 7.81 14.49 18.90
C LEU A 10 7.18 13.32 19.64
N GLU A 11 6.14 13.60 20.42
CA GLU A 11 5.34 12.59 21.10
C GLU A 11 4.04 12.34 20.33
N LEU A 12 3.72 11.06 20.09
CA LEU A 12 2.44 10.69 19.47
C LEU A 12 1.34 10.68 20.54
N ASN A 13 0.40 11.62 20.45
CA ASN A 13 -0.72 11.71 21.39
C ASN A 13 -1.78 10.63 21.15
N ALA A 14 -2.10 10.32 19.89
CA ALA A 14 -3.04 9.27 19.56
C ALA A 14 -2.74 8.58 18.22
N GLY A 15 -3.18 7.33 18.08
CA GLY A 15 -3.16 6.58 16.83
C GLY A 15 -4.52 5.98 16.53
N PHE A 16 -4.94 5.99 15.27
CA PHE A 16 -6.21 5.41 14.82
C PHE A 16 -5.98 4.57 13.56
N SER A 17 -6.95 3.73 13.21
CA SER A 17 -6.89 2.89 12.00
C SER A 17 -8.22 2.84 11.28
N VAL A 18 -8.18 2.89 9.95
CA VAL A 18 -9.33 2.64 9.07
C VAL A 18 -9.00 1.41 8.22
N LYS A 19 -9.88 0.41 8.23
CA LYS A 19 -9.72 -0.76 7.37
C LYS A 19 -10.17 -0.42 5.95
N MET A 20 -9.25 -0.55 4.99
CA MET A 20 -9.49 -0.32 3.57
C MET A 20 -9.19 -1.58 2.75
N PRO A 21 -9.70 -1.69 1.51
CA PRO A 21 -9.23 -2.69 0.56
C PRO A 21 -7.74 -2.51 0.30
N ASP A 22 -6.97 -3.60 0.37
CA ASP A 22 -5.53 -3.56 0.17
C ASP A 22 -5.19 -3.52 -1.32
N THR A 23 -4.13 -2.79 -1.68
CA THR A 23 -3.70 -2.66 -3.07
C THR A 23 -2.68 -3.72 -3.49
N TRP A 24 -2.18 -4.55 -2.57
CA TRP A 24 -1.18 -5.58 -2.82
C TRP A 24 -1.83 -6.89 -3.31
N THR A 25 -2.08 -6.94 -4.62
CA THR A 25 -2.80 -8.04 -5.28
C THR A 25 -2.13 -9.42 -5.29
N PRO A 26 -0.83 -9.60 -4.99
CA PRO A 26 -0.25 -10.94 -4.80
C PRO A 26 -0.93 -11.76 -3.70
N ILE A 27 -1.45 -11.11 -2.65
CA ILE A 27 -2.16 -11.80 -1.56
C ILE A 27 -3.63 -11.36 -1.48
N PHE A 28 -3.94 -10.13 -1.86
CA PHE A 28 -5.30 -9.58 -1.71
C PHE A 28 -6.09 -9.60 -3.02
N ASP A 29 -7.20 -10.33 -3.02
CA ASP A 29 -8.12 -10.34 -4.17
C ASP A 29 -9.11 -9.17 -4.10
N LEU A 30 -9.08 -8.34 -5.15
CA LEU A 30 -9.96 -7.19 -5.36
C LEU A 30 -10.99 -7.40 -6.49
N SER A 31 -11.10 -8.62 -7.02
CA SER A 31 -11.97 -8.92 -8.17
C SER A 31 -13.45 -8.84 -7.83
N ASP A 32 -13.81 -9.14 -6.57
CA ASP A 32 -15.17 -9.00 -6.05
C ASP A 32 -15.47 -7.54 -5.67
N LYS A 33 -16.12 -6.83 -6.60
CA LYS A 33 -16.53 -5.43 -6.41
C LYS A 33 -17.54 -5.26 -5.28
N ALA A 34 -18.40 -6.25 -5.02
CA ALA A 34 -19.38 -6.14 -3.94
C ALA A 34 -18.70 -6.23 -2.57
N LYS A 35 -17.75 -7.16 -2.41
CA LYS A 35 -16.90 -7.26 -1.22
C LYS A 35 -16.08 -5.98 -1.01
N VAL A 36 -15.46 -5.44 -2.07
CA VAL A 36 -14.71 -4.18 -2.00
C VAL A 36 -15.62 -3.02 -1.57
N GLN A 37 -16.81 -2.91 -2.16
CA GLN A 37 -17.77 -1.87 -1.81
C GLN A 37 -18.23 -2.01 -0.36
N GLN A 38 -18.45 -3.24 0.13
CA GLN A 38 -18.81 -3.47 1.53
C GLN A 38 -17.70 -3.01 2.49
N ILE A 39 -16.44 -3.27 2.17
CA ILE A 39 -15.29 -2.79 2.96
C ILE A 39 -15.26 -1.26 2.96
N ASN A 40 -15.42 -0.62 1.80
CA ASN A 40 -15.45 0.84 1.69
C ASN A 40 -16.62 1.45 2.48
N ASN A 41 -17.83 0.91 2.36
CA ASN A 41 -18.98 1.40 3.13
C ASN A 41 -18.75 1.27 4.64
N LYS A 42 -18.09 0.20 5.09
CA LYS A 42 -17.73 0.03 6.50
C LYS A 42 -16.65 1.04 6.93
N ALA A 43 -15.72 1.39 6.03
CA ALA A 43 -14.68 2.37 6.26
C ALA A 43 -15.24 3.73 6.69
N GLU A 44 -16.36 4.16 6.10
CA GLU A 44 -17.01 5.43 6.44
C GLU A 44 -17.31 5.55 7.94
N SER A 45 -17.85 4.49 8.56
CA SER A 45 -18.12 4.51 10.01
C SER A 45 -16.86 4.56 10.88
N TYR A 46 -15.76 3.95 10.41
CA TYR A 46 -14.47 4.08 11.08
C TYR A 46 -13.90 5.49 10.92
N ILE A 47 -14.09 6.11 9.75
CA ILE A 47 -13.69 7.50 9.49
C ILE A 47 -14.48 8.45 10.40
N ASP A 48 -15.78 8.28 10.55
CA ASP A 48 -16.60 9.07 11.46
C ASP A 48 -16.12 8.97 12.92
N ALA A 49 -15.77 7.76 13.37
CA ALA A 49 -15.22 7.54 14.70
C ALA A 49 -13.85 8.23 14.88
N VAL A 50 -12.98 8.16 13.86
CA VAL A 50 -11.68 8.86 13.85
C VAL A 50 -11.89 10.38 13.91
N LEU A 51 -12.84 10.92 13.14
CA LEU A 51 -13.15 12.35 13.12
C LEU A 51 -13.63 12.84 14.49
N SER A 52 -14.52 12.08 15.15
CA SER A 52 -14.97 12.40 16.51
C SER A 52 -13.80 12.37 17.50
N GLY A 53 -12.95 11.33 17.46
CA GLY A 53 -11.76 11.24 18.32
C GLY A 53 -10.77 12.39 18.12
N ILE A 54 -10.56 12.83 16.88
CA ILE A 54 -9.73 14.00 16.58
C ILE A 54 -10.34 15.28 17.15
N LYS A 55 -11.66 15.50 16.97
CA LYS A 55 -12.37 16.69 17.50
C LYS A 55 -12.28 16.76 19.03
N GLU A 56 -12.41 15.62 19.69
CA GLU A 56 -12.32 15.49 21.15
C GLU A 56 -10.87 15.52 21.67
N ARG A 57 -9.88 15.53 20.78
CA ARG A 57 -8.44 15.40 21.12
C ARG A 57 -8.18 14.17 21.99
N SER A 58 -8.80 13.04 21.65
CA SER A 58 -8.58 11.80 22.39
C SER A 58 -7.11 11.41 22.35
N VAL A 59 -6.63 10.81 23.44
CA VAL A 59 -5.24 10.34 23.60
C VAL A 59 -5.21 8.82 23.65
N GLY A 60 -4.07 8.22 23.29
CA GLY A 60 -3.84 6.79 23.37
C GLY A 60 -3.95 6.03 22.04
N ASN A 61 -3.90 4.71 22.12
CA ASN A 61 -3.91 3.84 20.94
C ASN A 61 -5.32 3.33 20.64
N HIS A 62 -5.88 3.78 19.54
CA HIS A 62 -7.18 3.36 19.01
C HIS A 62 -7.05 2.52 17.74
N MET A 63 -5.85 2.01 17.45
CA MET A 63 -5.62 1.13 16.30
C MET A 63 -6.25 -0.24 16.52
N GLN A 64 -6.91 -0.76 15.48
CA GLN A 64 -7.57 -2.05 15.46
C GLN A 64 -6.80 -3.03 14.56
N GLY A 65 -6.92 -4.33 14.85
CA GLY A 65 -6.32 -5.38 14.01
C GLY A 65 -4.80 -5.45 14.10
N VAL A 66 -4.23 -5.18 15.28
CA VAL A 66 -2.79 -5.32 15.51
C VAL A 66 -2.41 -6.79 15.34
N VAL A 67 -1.66 -7.08 14.28
CA VAL A 67 -1.12 -8.41 14.02
C VAL A 67 0.06 -8.69 14.95
N PRO A 68 0.14 -9.89 15.58
CA PRO A 68 1.28 -10.26 16.42
C PRO A 68 2.60 -10.19 15.65
N TYR A 69 3.68 -9.76 16.32
CA TYR A 69 5.01 -9.66 15.71
C TYR A 69 5.48 -10.98 15.08
N ALA A 70 5.10 -12.13 15.65
CA ALA A 70 5.44 -13.45 15.11
C ALA A 70 4.93 -13.68 13.67
N VAL A 71 3.84 -13.04 13.25
CA VAL A 71 3.31 -13.13 11.87
C VAL A 71 4.37 -12.66 10.86
N ARG A 72 5.22 -11.71 11.26
CA ARG A 72 6.34 -11.21 10.45
C ARG A 72 7.28 -12.32 9.99
N LEU A 73 7.55 -13.32 10.84
CA LEU A 73 8.46 -14.42 10.52
C LEU A 73 8.00 -15.22 9.29
N PHE A 74 6.69 -15.31 9.09
CA PHE A 74 6.08 -16.00 7.95
C PHE A 74 5.85 -15.08 6.75
N MET A 75 5.55 -13.80 6.98
CA MET A 75 5.22 -12.84 5.92
C MET A 75 6.46 -12.22 5.27
N ASP A 76 7.56 -12.03 6.01
CA ASP A 76 8.79 -11.42 5.48
C ASP A 76 9.37 -12.18 4.27
N PRO A 77 9.46 -13.54 4.27
CA PRO A 77 9.92 -14.29 3.10
C PRO A 77 9.04 -14.06 1.86
N ILE A 78 7.72 -14.06 2.04
CA ILE A 78 6.76 -13.83 0.95
C ILE A 78 6.93 -12.41 0.41
N TYR A 79 6.92 -11.42 1.30
CA TYR A 79 7.11 -10.02 0.95
C TYR A 79 8.43 -9.78 0.20
N ASN A 80 9.54 -10.36 0.67
CA ASN A 80 10.84 -10.24 0.03
C ASN A 80 10.90 -10.91 -1.35
N ASN A 81 10.17 -12.01 -1.55
CA ASN A 81 10.06 -12.64 -2.86
C ASN A 81 9.24 -11.79 -3.84
N GLU A 82 8.05 -11.33 -3.43
CA GLU A 82 7.16 -10.52 -4.28
C GLU A 82 7.77 -9.16 -4.69
N ARG A 83 8.78 -8.69 -3.95
CA ARG A 83 9.50 -7.46 -4.30
C ARG A 83 10.45 -7.61 -5.48
N LYS A 84 10.77 -8.84 -5.92
CA LYS A 84 11.68 -9.07 -7.04
C LYS A 84 11.05 -8.59 -8.33
N THR A 85 11.74 -7.72 -9.06
CA THR A 85 11.19 -7.09 -10.26
C THR A 85 11.04 -8.04 -11.44
N GLN A 86 11.72 -9.18 -11.41
CA GLN A 86 11.57 -10.26 -12.39
C GLN A 86 10.13 -10.80 -12.51
N HIS A 87 9.27 -10.56 -11.50
CA HIS A 87 7.87 -10.97 -11.54
C HIS A 87 7.00 -10.06 -12.41
N PHE A 88 7.50 -8.89 -12.81
CA PHE A 88 6.76 -7.98 -13.67
C PHE A 88 7.06 -8.25 -15.14
N SER A 89 6.03 -8.13 -15.96
CA SER A 89 6.11 -8.11 -17.41
C SER A 89 5.25 -6.97 -17.95
N VAL A 90 5.39 -6.68 -19.24
CA VAL A 90 4.58 -5.69 -19.94
C VAL A 90 3.98 -6.34 -21.18
N SER A 91 2.69 -6.18 -21.35
CA SER A 91 1.96 -6.66 -22.53
C SER A 91 2.02 -5.67 -23.70
N GLU A 92 1.50 -6.10 -24.85
CA GLU A 92 1.41 -5.24 -26.04
C GLU A 92 0.42 -4.08 -25.90
N LYS A 93 -0.44 -4.08 -24.88
CA LYS A 93 -1.34 -2.97 -24.57
C LYS A 93 -0.60 -1.72 -24.08
N CYS A 94 0.70 -1.80 -23.80
CA CYS A 94 1.47 -0.68 -23.32
C CYS A 94 1.62 0.39 -24.41
N ILE A 95 1.11 1.59 -24.13
CA ILE A 95 1.13 2.75 -25.02
C ILE A 95 2.34 3.68 -24.82
N GLY A 96 3.32 3.28 -24.00
CA GLY A 96 4.54 4.05 -23.76
C GLY A 96 4.36 5.38 -23.01
N CYS A 97 3.25 5.55 -22.25
CA CYS A 97 2.94 6.79 -21.54
C CYS A 97 3.94 7.17 -20.41
N SER A 98 4.86 6.28 -20.04
CA SER A 98 5.93 6.51 -19.05
C SER A 98 5.49 6.78 -17.60
N LEU A 99 4.19 6.72 -17.29
CA LEU A 99 3.67 6.98 -15.94
C LEU A 99 4.24 6.03 -14.87
N CYS A 100 4.46 4.76 -15.21
CA CYS A 100 5.04 3.77 -14.31
C CYS A 100 6.46 4.15 -13.87
N ALA A 101 7.29 4.66 -14.79
CA ALA A 101 8.64 5.13 -14.50
C ALA A 101 8.61 6.43 -13.69
N GLN A 102 7.83 7.42 -14.11
CA GLN A 102 7.75 8.74 -13.47
C GLN A 102 7.26 8.67 -12.03
N LYS A 103 6.30 7.79 -11.74
CA LYS A 103 5.67 7.67 -10.41
C LYS A 103 6.31 6.60 -9.52
N CYS A 104 7.41 5.97 -9.95
CA CYS A 104 8.07 4.95 -9.14
C CYS A 104 8.84 5.60 -7.98
N PRO A 105 8.43 5.40 -6.70
CA PRO A 105 9.07 6.08 -5.57
C PRO A 105 10.50 5.61 -5.32
N VAL A 106 10.84 4.42 -5.81
CA VAL A 106 12.18 3.81 -5.68
C VAL A 106 12.94 3.79 -6.99
N GLN A 107 12.44 4.46 -8.04
CA GLN A 107 13.10 4.57 -9.35
C GLN A 107 13.58 3.20 -9.90
N ALA A 108 12.74 2.17 -9.76
CA ALA A 108 13.06 0.81 -10.22
C ALA A 108 12.78 0.59 -11.70
N ILE A 109 12.18 1.55 -12.40
CA ILE A 109 11.73 1.44 -13.79
C ILE A 109 12.34 2.58 -14.61
N GLN A 110 12.88 2.25 -15.78
CA GLN A 110 13.28 3.19 -16.83
C GLN A 110 12.49 2.92 -18.11
N MET A 111 12.40 3.89 -19.00
CA MET A 111 11.79 3.69 -20.32
C MET A 111 12.89 3.42 -21.34
N LYS A 112 12.78 2.33 -22.09
CA LYS A 112 13.63 1.99 -23.23
C LYS A 112 12.74 1.56 -24.39
N ASP A 113 12.98 2.11 -25.58
CA ASP A 113 12.19 1.80 -26.79
C ASP A 113 10.67 1.89 -26.57
N LYS A 114 10.24 2.94 -25.84
CA LYS A 114 8.85 3.20 -25.43
C LYS A 114 8.21 2.14 -24.51
N LYS A 115 8.97 1.20 -23.95
CA LYS A 115 8.49 0.21 -22.97
C LYS A 115 9.21 0.36 -21.62
N PRO A 116 8.56 0.01 -20.50
CA PRO A 116 9.20 -0.01 -19.20
C PRO A 116 10.19 -1.16 -19.08
N VAL A 117 11.34 -0.88 -18.49
CA VAL A 117 12.38 -1.85 -18.14
C VAL A 117 12.71 -1.68 -16.67
N TRP A 118 12.68 -2.78 -15.92
CA TRP A 118 13.05 -2.78 -14.50
C TRP A 118 14.56 -2.85 -14.37
N VAL A 119 15.14 -1.83 -13.72
CA VAL A 119 16.60 -1.64 -13.61
C VAL A 119 17.16 -1.94 -12.23
N LYS A 120 16.30 -2.43 -11.32
CA LYS A 120 16.66 -2.88 -9.98
C LYS A 120 16.11 -4.27 -9.78
N ASP A 121 16.84 -5.14 -9.08
CA ASP A 121 16.36 -6.49 -8.78
C ASP A 121 15.16 -6.51 -7.83
N GLN A 122 15.02 -5.45 -7.01
CA GLN A 122 13.93 -5.30 -6.06
C GLN A 122 13.27 -3.92 -6.13
N CYS A 123 11.97 -3.88 -5.83
CA CYS A 123 11.21 -2.65 -5.66
C CYS A 123 10.48 -2.63 -4.30
N ALA A 124 9.63 -1.63 -4.05
CA ALA A 124 8.83 -1.53 -2.82
C ALA A 124 7.55 -2.40 -2.83
N ALA A 125 7.27 -3.11 -3.93
CA ALA A 125 6.02 -3.85 -4.17
C ALA A 125 4.74 -3.01 -3.95
N CYS A 126 4.80 -1.70 -4.17
CA CYS A 126 3.65 -0.80 -3.97
C CYS A 126 2.56 -0.91 -5.05
N LEU A 127 2.85 -1.62 -6.15
CA LEU A 127 1.96 -1.83 -7.31
C LEU A 127 1.36 -0.57 -7.94
N ARG A 128 1.89 0.62 -7.64
CA ARG A 128 1.45 1.88 -8.26
C ARG A 128 1.54 1.84 -9.78
N CYS A 129 2.59 1.21 -10.32
CA CYS A 129 2.78 1.05 -11.76
C CYS A 129 1.64 0.26 -12.42
N LEU A 130 1.09 -0.73 -11.71
CA LEU A 130 -0.04 -1.55 -12.17
C LEU A 130 -1.35 -0.76 -12.07
N HIS A 131 -1.68 -0.26 -10.88
CA HIS A 131 -2.96 0.38 -10.58
C HIS A 131 -3.19 1.72 -11.29
N HIS A 132 -2.12 2.41 -11.70
CA HIS A 132 -2.23 3.68 -12.45
C HIS A 132 -1.96 3.51 -13.94
N CYS A 133 -1.73 2.28 -14.43
CA CYS A 133 -1.54 2.03 -15.85
C CYS A 133 -2.89 2.24 -16.59
N PRO A 134 -2.99 3.20 -17.53
CA PRO A 134 -4.25 3.47 -18.22
C PRO A 134 -4.81 2.28 -19.00
N THR A 135 -3.93 1.37 -19.42
CA THR A 135 -4.27 0.18 -20.22
C THR A 135 -4.10 -1.12 -19.46
N PHE A 136 -3.73 -1.05 -18.18
CA PHE A 136 -3.40 -2.22 -17.35
C PHE A 136 -2.48 -3.22 -18.10
N ALA A 137 -1.48 -2.65 -18.76
CA ALA A 137 -0.56 -3.34 -19.65
C ALA A 137 0.58 -4.04 -18.92
#